data_AF-A0A165WRJ4-F1
#
_entry.id   AF-A0A165WRJ4-F1
#
_cell.length_a   1.000
_cell.length_b   1.000
_cell.length_c   1.000
_cell.angle_alpha   90.00
_cell.angle_beta   90.00
_cell.angle_gamma   90.00
#
_symmetry.space_group_name_H-M   'P 1'
#
loop_
_entity.id
_entity.type
_entity.pdbx_description
1 polymer ?
#
loop_
_entity_poly.entity_id
_entity_poly.type
_entity_poly.pdbx_seq_one_letter_code
_entity_poly.pdbx_strand_id
1 'polypeptide(L)'
;MTLHCHWFHTYEPFVTPVRLANSVVIYSARVGFVVFEPEGEDVDGQPVELTRFLHVPQLCANLLSVLYLSLHKRFSILIFGDRVHFSQDSAVLFTARITGRCAAYLEGKTRVTPSAFAAMASALRATLPQDLSLWHRRTMHHNVAGLK
;
A
#
# COMPACT_ATOMS: atom_id res chain seq x y z
N MET A 1 12.27 -5.80 -4.89
CA MET A 1 10.79 -5.84 -4.85
C MET A 1 10.34 -4.88 -3.77
N THR A 2 9.57 -3.85 -4.10
CA THR A 2 9.05 -2.91 -3.09
C THR A 2 7.77 -3.48 -2.47
N LEU A 3 7.72 -3.55 -1.14
CA LEU A 3 6.56 -4.04 -0.40
C LEU A 3 5.30 -3.26 -0.79
N HIS A 4 4.18 -3.98 -0.96
CA HIS A 4 2.82 -3.42 -1.06
C HIS A 4 2.49 -2.49 -2.24
N CYS A 5 3.29 -2.45 -3.31
CA CYS A 5 2.93 -1.71 -4.52
C CYS A 5 1.67 -2.25 -5.23
N HIS A 6 1.35 -3.53 -5.05
CA HIS A 6 0.21 -4.20 -5.67
C HIS A 6 -1.14 -3.84 -5.01
N TRP A 7 -1.14 -3.15 -3.87
CA TRP A 7 -2.36 -2.67 -3.20
C TRP A 7 -3.03 -1.50 -3.92
N PHE A 8 -2.25 -0.79 -4.73
CA PHE A 8 -2.66 0.42 -5.42
C PHE A 8 -3.52 0.09 -6.63
N HIS A 9 -4.69 0.71 -6.70
CA HIS A 9 -5.55 0.65 -7.89
C HIS A 9 -5.07 1.65 -8.95
N THR A 10 -4.65 2.85 -8.52
CA THR A 10 -3.84 3.78 -9.32
C THR A 10 -2.46 3.93 -8.73
N TYR A 11 -1.46 4.08 -9.59
CA TYR A 11 -0.06 4.08 -9.16
C TYR A 11 0.76 5.12 -9.94
N GLU A 12 0.48 6.39 -9.63
CA GLU A 12 1.00 7.54 -10.37
C GLU A 12 2.34 8.03 -9.81
N PRO A 13 3.28 8.44 -10.67
CA PRO A 13 4.51 9.10 -10.22
C PRO A 13 4.17 10.33 -9.37
N PHE A 14 4.65 10.33 -8.12
CA PHE A 14 4.43 11.46 -7.22
C PHE A 14 5.52 11.47 -6.16
N VAL A 15 6.38 12.48 -6.24
CA VAL A 15 7.55 12.63 -5.38
C VAL A 15 7.31 13.82 -4.46
N THR A 16 7.07 13.54 -3.19
CA THR A 16 6.95 14.56 -2.14
C THR A 16 7.90 14.24 -0.99
N PRO A 17 8.55 15.24 -0.38
CA PRO A 17 9.37 15.01 0.80
C PRO A 17 8.52 14.62 2.02
N VAL A 18 8.96 13.59 2.73
CA VAL A 18 8.46 13.17 4.04
C VAL A 18 9.56 13.45 5.06
N ARG A 19 9.32 14.45 5.91
CA ARG A 19 10.27 14.84 6.98
C ARG A 19 10.02 13.97 8.20
N LEU A 20 11.04 13.23 8.62
CA LEU A 20 11.02 12.43 9.83
C LEU A 20 11.35 13.27 11.06
N ALA A 21 11.01 12.77 12.25
CA ALA A 21 11.26 13.49 13.52
C ALA A 21 12.75 13.77 13.78
N ASN A 22 13.64 12.93 13.26
CA ASN A 22 15.09 13.13 13.32
C ASN A 22 15.63 14.11 12.25
N SER A 23 14.75 14.89 11.62
CA SER A 23 15.07 15.84 10.54
C SER A 23 15.59 15.22 9.23
N VAL A 24 15.66 13.89 9.14
CA VAL A 24 15.95 13.22 7.87
C VAL A 24 14.76 13.38 6.94
N VAL A 25 15.04 13.69 5.68
CA VAL A 25 14.03 13.77 4.62
C VAL A 25 14.15 12.54 3.74
N ILE A 26 13.05 11.82 3.61
CA ILE A 26 12.89 10.74 2.65
C ILE A 26 11.83 11.14 1.62
N TYR A 27 11.70 10.40 0.53
CA TYR A 27 10.78 10.75 -0.55
C TYR A 27 9.76 9.67 -0.83
N SER A 28 8.53 10.07 -1.10
CA SER A 28 7.58 9.17 -1.75
C SER A 28 8.07 8.86 -3.16
N ALA A 29 7.84 7.62 -3.59
CA ALA A 29 8.02 7.26 -4.99
C ALA A 29 6.76 7.58 -5.79
N ARG A 30 5.58 7.29 -5.21
CA ARG A 30 4.27 7.33 -5.89
C ARG A 30 3.12 7.65 -4.95
N VAL A 31 1.98 7.98 -5.56
CA VAL A 31 0.70 8.18 -4.90
C VAL A 31 -0.40 7.39 -5.61
N GLY A 32 -1.46 7.06 -4.89
CA GLY A 32 -2.67 6.53 -5.50
C GLY A 32 -3.79 6.30 -4.49
N PHE A 33 -4.78 5.53 -4.91
CA PHE A 33 -5.85 5.06 -4.05
C PHE A 33 -5.77 3.55 -3.79
N VAL A 34 -6.17 3.18 -2.58
CA VAL A 34 -6.29 1.79 -2.12
C VAL A 34 -7.68 1.58 -1.56
N VAL A 35 -8.26 0.40 -1.77
CA VAL A 35 -9.52 0.02 -1.14
C VAL A 35 -9.20 -0.77 0.11
N PHE A 36 -9.70 -0.31 1.25
CA PHE A 36 -9.43 -0.89 2.56
C PHE A 36 -10.71 -1.47 3.15
N GLU A 37 -10.64 -2.72 3.60
CA GLU A 37 -11.68 -3.40 4.37
C GLU A 37 -11.34 -3.30 5.86
N PRO A 38 -12.07 -2.48 6.62
CA PRO A 38 -11.84 -2.36 8.05
C PRO A 38 -12.25 -3.65 8.77
N GLU A 39 -11.46 -4.04 9.77
CA GLU A 39 -11.77 -5.14 10.67
C GLU A 39 -11.77 -4.64 12.12
N GLY A 40 -12.90 -4.75 12.81
CA GLY A 40 -13.07 -4.32 14.19
C GLY A 40 -14.52 -4.45 14.65
N GLU A 41 -14.76 -4.44 15.96
CA GLU A 41 -16.12 -4.52 16.52
C GLU A 41 -16.91 -3.19 16.35
N ASP A 42 -16.20 -2.06 16.31
CA ASP A 42 -16.80 -0.71 16.31
C ASP A 42 -16.85 -0.04 14.93
N VAL A 43 -16.61 -0.78 13.84
CA VAL A 43 -16.54 -0.24 12.47
C VAL A 43 -17.72 -0.72 11.63
N ASP A 44 -18.21 0.14 10.73
CA ASP A 44 -19.35 -0.17 9.85
C ASP A 44 -19.10 -1.32 8.85
N GLY A 45 -17.86 -1.84 8.77
CA GLY A 45 -17.46 -2.96 7.91
C GLY A 45 -17.51 -2.66 6.40
N GLN A 46 -17.91 -1.46 6.00
CA GLN A 46 -17.94 -1.04 4.61
C GLN A 46 -16.53 -0.81 4.07
N PRO A 47 -16.20 -1.29 2.86
CA PRO A 47 -14.93 -0.96 2.21
C PRO A 47 -14.78 0.55 2.02
N VAL A 48 -13.61 1.07 2.39
CA VAL A 48 -13.29 2.50 2.33
C VAL A 48 -12.22 2.73 1.27
N GLU A 49 -12.47 3.68 0.36
CA GLU A 49 -11.45 4.12 -0.58
C GLU A 49 -10.54 5.18 0.07
N LEU A 50 -9.29 4.81 0.31
CA LEU A 50 -8.28 5.70 0.86
C LEU A 50 -7.52 6.37 -0.28
N THR A 51 -7.75 7.67 -0.43
CA THR A 51 -7.07 8.50 -1.45
C THR A 51 -5.76 9.08 -0.93
N ARG A 52 -4.86 9.43 -1.87
CA ARG A 52 -3.53 10.00 -1.60
C ARG A 52 -2.66 9.13 -0.69
N PHE A 53 -2.77 7.82 -0.84
CA PHE A 53 -1.90 6.87 -0.18
C PHE A 53 -0.50 6.98 -0.80
N LEU A 54 0.54 7.16 0.03
CA LEU A 54 1.90 7.37 -0.45
C LEU A 54 2.69 6.07 -0.38
N HIS A 55 3.33 5.70 -1.49
CA HIS A 55 4.31 4.62 -1.49
C HIS A 55 5.70 5.19 -1.18
N VAL A 56 6.27 4.77 -0.04
CA VAL A 56 7.56 5.28 0.47
C VAL A 56 8.54 4.11 0.65
N PRO A 57 9.33 3.76 -0.38
CA PRO A 57 10.20 2.57 -0.35
C PRO A 57 11.17 2.55 0.83
N GLN A 58 11.71 3.71 1.23
CA GLN A 58 12.70 3.83 2.30
C GLN A 58 12.13 3.48 3.69
N LEU A 59 10.80 3.56 3.89
CA LEU A 59 10.15 3.13 5.13
C LEU A 59 9.69 1.67 5.09
N CYS A 60 9.81 1.00 3.94
CA CYS A 60 9.20 -0.31 3.71
C CYS A 60 7.68 -0.35 4.01
N ALA A 61 7.02 0.81 3.99
CA ALA A 61 5.63 0.99 4.34
C ALA A 61 4.98 2.09 3.49
N ASN A 62 3.67 1.99 3.33
CA ASN A 62 2.88 3.05 2.71
C ASN A 62 2.36 3.99 3.79
N LEU A 63 2.21 5.28 3.46
CA LEU A 63 1.74 6.29 4.40
C LEU A 63 0.36 6.82 4.00
N LEU A 64 -0.52 6.90 5.00
CA LEU A 64 -1.79 7.60 4.91
C LEU A 64 -1.62 9.06 5.38
N SER A 65 -2.07 10.01 4.57
CA SER A 65 -2.04 11.42 4.98
C SER A 65 -3.25 11.76 5.86
N VAL A 66 -3.11 11.57 7.17
CA VAL A 66 -4.18 11.81 8.16
C VAL A 66 -4.67 13.26 8.14
N LEU A 67 -3.75 14.23 8.05
CA LEU A 67 -4.10 15.66 7.98
C LEU A 67 -4.89 15.98 6.71
N TYR A 68 -4.57 15.34 5.58
CA TYR A 68 -5.33 15.53 4.36
C TYR A 68 -6.77 15.01 4.50
N LEU A 69 -6.96 13.86 5.16
CA LEU A 69 -8.30 13.33 5.43
C LEU A 69 -9.13 14.31 6.27
N SER A 70 -8.51 14.90 7.30
CA SER A 70 -9.18 15.91 8.14
C SER A 70 -9.54 17.17 7.35
N LEU A 71 -8.56 17.74 6.65
CA LEU A 71 -8.71 19.03 5.97
C LEU A 71 -9.64 18.99 4.76
N HIS A 72 -9.61 17.90 3.99
CA HIS A 72 -10.26 17.85 2.66
C HIS A 72 -11.33 16.78 2.52
N LYS A 73 -11.35 15.78 3.39
CA LYS A 73 -12.31 14.66 3.32
C LYS A 73 -13.27 14.63 4.51
N ARG A 74 -13.23 15.65 5.37
CA ARG A 74 -14.13 15.84 6.53
C ARG A 74 -14.07 14.68 7.53
N PHE A 75 -12.92 14.03 7.63
CA PHE A 75 -12.69 13.02 8.66
C PHE A 75 -12.44 13.69 10.02
N SER A 76 -13.12 13.20 11.04
CA SER A 76 -12.77 13.43 12.44
C SER A 76 -11.85 12.31 12.91
N ILE A 77 -10.68 12.68 13.43
CA ILE A 77 -9.67 11.75 13.93
C ILE A 77 -9.58 11.88 15.43
N LEU A 78 -9.89 10.80 16.14
CA LEU A 78 -9.76 10.71 17.59
C LEU A 78 -8.63 9.74 17.94
N ILE A 79 -7.63 10.22 18.68
CA ILE A 79 -6.52 9.39 19.18
C ILE A 79 -6.71 9.25 20.69
N PHE A 80 -6.86 8.02 21.17
CA PHE A 80 -7.00 7.73 22.58
C PHE A 80 -6.39 6.37 22.92
N GLY A 81 -5.51 6.32 23.93
CA GLY A 81 -4.78 5.10 24.29
C GLY A 81 -3.89 4.58 23.16
N ASP A 82 -4.04 3.30 22.81
CA ASP A 82 -3.34 2.66 21.69
C ASP A 82 -4.17 2.63 20.39
N ARG A 83 -5.27 3.39 20.31
CA ARG A 83 -6.18 3.40 19.16
C ARG A 83 -6.30 4.78 18.51
N VAL A 84 -6.51 4.75 17.19
CA VAL A 84 -6.87 5.89 16.36
C VAL A 84 -8.18 5.57 15.65
N HIS A 85 -9.19 6.39 15.85
CA HIS A 85 -10.50 6.25 15.23
C HIS A 85 -10.65 7.27 14.11
N PHE A 86 -11.06 6.80 12.93
CA PHE A 86 -11.34 7.63 11.77
C PHE A 86 -12.84 7.60 11.50
N SER A 87 -13.49 8.74 11.70
CA SER A 87 -14.94 8.87 11.57
C SER A 87 -15.32 9.91 10.53
N GLN A 88 -16.46 9.68 9.88
CA GLN A 88 -17.08 10.61 8.95
C GLN A 88 -18.59 10.60 9.22
N ASP A 89 -19.23 11.77 9.26
CA ASP A 89 -20.67 11.90 9.54
C ASP A 89 -21.12 11.19 10.83
N SER A 90 -20.24 11.19 11.85
CA SER A 90 -20.41 10.55 13.18
C SER A 90 -20.34 9.02 13.21
N ALA A 91 -20.08 8.36 12.09
CA ALA A 91 -19.84 6.92 12.02
C ALA A 91 -18.34 6.62 11.96
N VAL A 92 -17.89 5.59 12.69
CA VAL A 92 -16.48 5.16 12.64
C VAL A 92 -16.29 4.23 11.45
N LEU A 93 -15.52 4.70 10.47
CA LEU A 93 -15.32 3.97 9.22
C LEU A 93 -14.19 2.95 9.34
N PHE A 94 -13.11 3.29 10.04
CA PHE A 94 -11.99 2.40 10.26
C PHE A 94 -11.15 2.85 11.46
N THR A 95 -10.33 1.94 11.98
CA THR A 95 -9.44 2.18 13.11
C THR A 95 -7.99 1.85 12.76
N ALA A 96 -7.07 2.37 13.57
CA ALA A 96 -5.66 1.99 13.54
C ALA A 96 -5.14 1.77 14.95
N ARG A 97 -4.18 0.86 15.09
CA ARG A 97 -3.54 0.53 16.34
C ARG A 97 -2.13 1.07 16.41
N ILE A 98 -1.83 1.79 17.49
CA ILE A 98 -0.51 2.33 17.80
C ILE A 98 0.33 1.23 18.45
N THR A 99 1.49 0.97 17.86
CA THR A 99 2.47 0.00 18.38
C THR A 99 3.45 0.67 19.35
N GLY A 100 4.24 -0.13 20.07
CA GLY A 100 5.29 0.37 20.98
C GLY A 100 6.40 1.22 20.32
N ARG A 101 6.39 1.36 18.99
CA ARG A 101 7.26 2.27 18.23
C ARG A 101 6.62 3.62 17.91
N CYS A 102 5.45 3.91 18.50
CA CYS A 102 4.63 5.08 18.18
C CYS A 102 4.25 5.17 16.68
N ALA A 103 4.12 4.00 16.03
CA ALA A 103 3.64 3.87 14.67
C ALA A 103 2.24 3.25 14.69
N ALA A 104 1.30 3.88 13.97
CA ALA A 104 -0.07 3.40 13.84
C ALA A 104 -0.26 2.59 12.55
N TYR A 105 -0.93 1.44 12.65
CA TYR A 105 -1.27 0.59 11.51
C TYR A 105 -2.77 0.40 11.44
N LEU A 106 -3.36 0.53 10.25
CA LEU A 106 -4.80 0.34 10.05
C LEU A 106 -5.21 -1.09 10.41
N GLU A 107 -6.32 -1.25 11.12
CA GLU A 107 -6.88 -2.54 11.52
C GLU A 107 -7.83 -3.05 10.43
N GLY A 108 -7.36 -4.00 9.64
CA GLY A 108 -8.11 -4.56 8.52
C GLY A 108 -7.22 -5.04 7.38
N LYS A 109 -7.82 -5.19 6.20
CA LYS A 109 -7.17 -5.76 5.02
C LYS A 109 -7.27 -4.80 3.84
N THR A 110 -6.20 -4.69 3.07
CA THR A 110 -6.25 -3.96 1.80
C THR A 110 -6.76 -4.88 0.70
N ARG A 111 -7.87 -4.51 0.04
CA ARG A 111 -8.35 -5.24 -1.14
C ARG A 111 -7.36 -5.10 -2.28
N VAL A 112 -6.80 -6.23 -2.67
CA VAL A 112 -5.96 -6.35 -3.86
C VAL A 112 -6.87 -6.68 -5.04
N THR A 113 -7.34 -5.64 -5.72
CA THR A 113 -7.92 -5.83 -7.05
C THR A 113 -6.74 -6.01 -8.02
N PRO A 114 -6.80 -6.94 -9.00
CA PRO A 114 -5.76 -7.03 -10.01
C PRO A 114 -5.67 -5.68 -10.72
N SER A 115 -4.66 -4.87 -10.37
CA SER A 115 -4.45 -3.61 -11.05
C SER A 115 -4.15 -3.91 -12.53
N ALA A 116 -4.49 -3.01 -13.44
CA ALA A 116 -4.13 -3.16 -14.85
C ALA A 116 -2.62 -3.45 -15.01
N PHE A 117 -1.78 -2.97 -14.09
CA PHE A 117 -0.36 -3.28 -14.02
C PHE A 117 -0.06 -4.73 -13.61
N ALA A 118 -0.74 -5.28 -12.60
CA ALA A 118 -0.61 -6.69 -12.23
C ALA A 118 -1.17 -7.61 -13.32
N ALA A 119 -2.29 -7.24 -13.93
CA ALA A 119 -2.86 -7.94 -15.07
C ALA A 119 -1.95 -7.85 -16.30
N MET A 120 -1.33 -6.70 -16.59
CA MET A 120 -0.37 -6.52 -17.69
C MET A 120 0.94 -7.27 -17.43
N ALA A 121 1.48 -7.23 -16.21
CA ALA A 121 2.66 -8.01 -15.83
C ALA A 121 2.38 -9.52 -15.85
N SER A 122 1.17 -9.94 -15.50
CA SER A 122 0.70 -11.32 -15.61
C SER A 122 0.47 -11.72 -17.07
N ALA A 123 -0.08 -10.83 -17.91
CA ALA A 123 -0.24 -11.04 -19.33
C ALA A 123 1.13 -11.15 -20.03
N LEU A 124 2.09 -10.26 -19.73
CA LEU A 124 3.47 -10.36 -20.22
C LEU A 124 4.19 -11.64 -19.74
N ARG A 125 3.83 -12.14 -18.55
CA ARG A 125 4.29 -13.45 -18.06
C ARG A 125 3.60 -14.63 -18.75
N ALA A 126 2.37 -14.47 -19.21
CA ALA A 126 1.59 -15.47 -19.92
C ALA A 126 1.87 -15.51 -21.43
N THR A 127 2.41 -14.44 -22.03
CA THR A 127 2.78 -14.41 -23.46
C THR A 127 4.06 -15.14 -23.80
N LEU A 128 4.83 -15.58 -22.80
CA LEU A 128 6.00 -16.43 -23.04
C LEU A 128 5.80 -17.80 -22.41
N PRO A 129 6.07 -18.90 -23.14
CA PRO A 129 6.08 -20.24 -22.56
C PRO A 129 6.97 -20.25 -21.32
N GLN A 130 6.48 -20.82 -20.22
CA GLN A 130 7.29 -21.06 -19.03
C GLN A 130 8.20 -22.27 -19.24
N ASP A 131 8.93 -22.27 -20.36
CA ASP A 131 9.85 -23.33 -20.73
C ASP A 131 11.21 -23.12 -20.07
N LEU A 132 12.00 -24.20 -20.03
CA LEU A 132 13.35 -24.17 -19.47
C LEU A 132 14.20 -23.06 -20.13
N SER A 133 14.00 -22.83 -21.43
CA SER A 133 14.64 -21.79 -22.23
C SER A 133 14.42 -20.37 -21.69
N LEU A 134 13.23 -20.09 -21.16
CA LEU A 134 12.89 -18.81 -20.55
C LEU A 134 13.51 -18.66 -19.16
N TRP A 135 13.58 -19.74 -18.38
CA TRP A 135 14.29 -19.75 -17.10
C TRP A 135 15.78 -19.47 -17.29
N HIS A 136 16.42 -20.14 -18.26
CA HIS A 136 17.82 -19.91 -18.62
C HIS A 136 18.12 -18.44 -18.97
N ARG A 137 17.25 -17.81 -19.78
CA ARG A 137 17.40 -16.39 -20.14
C ARG A 137 17.24 -15.43 -18.96
N ARG A 138 16.36 -15.77 -18.00
CA ARG A 138 16.09 -14.90 -16.83
C ARG A 138 17.12 -15.03 -15.71
N THR A 139 17.72 -16.20 -15.53
CA THR A 139 18.70 -16.45 -14.46
C THR A 139 20.16 -16.45 -14.94
N MET A 140 20.39 -16.19 -16.23
CA MET A 140 21.72 -16.14 -16.87
C MET A 140 22.58 -17.39 -16.59
N HIS A 141 21.98 -18.58 -16.55
CA HIS A 141 22.77 -19.83 -16.56
C HIS A 141 23.26 -20.12 -17.97
N HIS A 142 24.56 -19.88 -18.19
CA HIS A 142 25.25 -19.90 -19.46
C HIS A 142 25.44 -21.29 -20.10
N ASN A 143 24.76 -22.34 -19.62
CA ASN A 143 24.94 -23.68 -20.18
C ASN A 143 23.64 -24.49 -20.23
N VAL A 144 23.07 -24.59 -21.43
CA VAL A 144 21.89 -25.41 -21.75
C VAL A 144 22.28 -26.89 -21.99
N ALA A 145 23.57 -27.20 -22.16
CA ALA A 145 24.04 -28.54 -22.51
C ALA A 145 24.04 -29.56 -21.34
N GLY A 146 23.76 -29.11 -20.11
CA GLY A 146 23.76 -29.96 -18.92
C GLY A 146 22.39 -30.53 -18.51
N LEU A 147 21.31 -30.21 -19.24
CA LEU A 147 19.94 -30.60 -18.87
C LEU A 147 19.43 -31.64 -19.86
N LYS A 148 19.77 -32.90 -19.59
CA LYS A 148 19.12 -34.09 -20.16
C LYS A 148 18.35 -34.81 -19.08
#